data_AF-A0AAW7XRM5-F1
#
_entry.id   AF-A0AAW7XRM5-F1
#
_cell.length_a   1.000
_cell.length_b   1.000
_cell.length_c   1.000
_cell.angle_alpha   90.00
_cell.angle_beta   90.00
_cell.angle_gamma   90.00
#
_symmetry.space_group_name_H-M   'P 1'
#
loop_
_entity.id
_entity.type
_entity.pdbx_description
1 polymer ?
#
loop_
_entity_poly.entity_id
_entity_poly.type
_entity_poly.pdbx_seq_one_letter_code
_entity_poly.pdbx_strand_id
1 'polypeptide(L)'
;MWCWLSTNWLELLKAIGPTIIASIVAYVAWQQWQVNRTALREKLFDRRLRIYEQTRQLYVAMAEKRNCSDEDLRDFESALVASTFLYKKDVQDLLIRFREFAQHYQSANVQFTKDSYEINKLAESLDAEFLAIVTAIRPYLSFDNIRK
;
A
#
# COMPACT_ATOMS: atom_id res chain seq x y z
N MET A 1 -29.52 6.15 -68.94
CA MET A 1 -30.28 6.12 -67.68
C MET A 1 -29.99 4.82 -66.93
N TRP A 2 -28.72 4.61 -66.50
CA TRP A 2 -28.25 3.39 -65.80
C TRP A 2 -27.05 3.71 -64.87
N CYS A 3 -27.06 4.85 -64.18
CA CYS A 3 -25.94 5.28 -63.30
C CYS A 3 -26.30 5.39 -61.81
N TRP A 4 -27.55 5.09 -61.43
CA TRP A 4 -28.03 5.23 -60.04
C TRP A 4 -27.95 3.93 -59.23
N LEU A 5 -27.56 2.79 -59.83
CA LEU A 5 -27.51 1.51 -59.13
C LEU A 5 -26.13 1.17 -58.56
N SER A 6 -25.05 1.83 -59.00
CA SER A 6 -23.67 1.52 -58.61
C SER A 6 -23.13 2.35 -57.44
N THR A 7 -23.87 3.38 -56.98
CA THR A 7 -23.39 4.34 -55.96
C THR A 7 -23.64 3.89 -54.52
N ASN A 8 -24.54 2.93 -54.29
CA ASN A 8 -24.98 2.57 -52.93
C ASN A 8 -23.97 1.70 -52.15
N TRP A 9 -23.21 0.84 -52.84
CA TRP A 9 -22.29 -0.09 -52.18
C TRP A 9 -21.02 0.59 -51.64
N LEU A 10 -20.51 1.58 -52.38
CA LEU A 10 -19.35 2.39 -51.98
C LEU A 10 -19.67 3.30 -50.79
N GLU A 11 -20.88 3.85 -50.73
CA GLU A 11 -21.35 4.64 -49.59
C GLU A 11 -21.59 3.77 -48.35
N LEU A 12 -22.12 2.56 -48.53
CA LEU A 12 -22.28 1.58 -47.46
C LEU A 12 -20.93 1.16 -46.85
N LEU A 13 -19.92 0.88 -47.68
CA LEU A 13 -18.55 0.58 -47.22
C LEU A 13 -17.93 1.75 -46.43
N LYS A 14 -18.15 2.99 -46.88
CA LYS A 14 -17.69 4.20 -46.18
C LYS A 14 -18.37 4.40 -44.82
N ALA A 15 -19.61 3.94 -44.65
CA ALA A 15 -20.34 4.04 -43.38
C ALA A 15 -20.03 2.87 -42.42
N ILE A 16 -19.77 1.67 -42.94
CA ILE A 16 -19.45 0.49 -42.11
C ILE A 16 -18.08 0.63 -41.45
N GLY A 17 -17.08 1.18 -42.14
CA GLY A 17 -15.72 1.34 -41.60
C GLY A 17 -15.69 2.10 -40.26
N PRO A 18 -16.22 3.34 -40.20
CA PRO A 18 -16.31 4.11 -38.96
C PRO A 18 -17.14 3.42 -37.87
N THR A 19 -18.22 2.73 -38.25
CA THR A 19 -19.10 2.02 -37.29
C THR A 19 -18.39 0.83 -36.64
N ILE A 20 -17.62 0.06 -37.40
CA ILE A 20 -16.80 -1.04 -36.88
C ILE A 20 -15.72 -0.48 -35.94
N ILE A 21 -15.01 0.57 -36.37
CA ILE A 21 -13.96 1.20 -35.55
C ILE A 21 -14.55 1.74 -34.25
N ALA A 22 -15.69 2.44 -34.32
CA ALA A 22 -16.39 2.95 -33.14
C ALA A 22 -16.79 1.82 -32.17
N SER A 23 -17.26 0.69 -32.70
CA SER A 23 -17.62 -0.47 -31.88
C SER A 23 -16.40 -1.10 -31.19
N ILE A 24 -15.28 -1.22 -31.90
CA ILE A 24 -14.00 -1.71 -31.33
C ILE A 24 -13.50 -0.75 -30.25
N VAL A 25 -13.53 0.56 -30.51
CA VAL A 25 -13.11 1.58 -29.54
C VAL A 25 -13.98 1.53 -28.28
N ALA A 26 -15.30 1.39 -28.43
CA ALA A 26 -16.21 1.25 -27.30
C ALA A 26 -15.90 -0.02 -26.47
N TYR A 27 -15.62 -1.14 -27.13
CA TYR A 27 -15.23 -2.38 -26.48
C TYR A 27 -13.89 -2.26 -25.72
N VAL A 28 -12.87 -1.68 -26.36
CA VAL A 28 -11.56 -1.45 -25.74
C VAL A 28 -11.67 -0.49 -24.55
N ALA A 29 -12.46 0.59 -24.67
CA ALA A 29 -12.70 1.52 -23.58
C ALA A 29 -13.37 0.83 -22.38
N TRP A 30 -14.35 -0.04 -22.63
CA TRP A 30 -14.97 -0.86 -21.57
C TRP A 30 -13.95 -1.79 -20.90
N GLN A 31 -13.10 -2.44 -21.68
CA GLN A 31 -12.05 -3.30 -21.15
C GLN A 31 -11.03 -2.51 -20.32
N GLN A 32 -10.58 -1.34 -20.79
CA GLN A 32 -9.67 -0.46 -20.06
C GLN A 32 -10.27 0.02 -18.74
N TRP A 33 -11.57 0.32 -18.72
CA TRP A 33 -12.26 0.71 -17.49
C TRP A 33 -12.25 -0.41 -16.44
N GLN A 34 -12.48 -1.66 -16.87
CA GLN A 34 -12.44 -2.81 -15.97
C GLN A 34 -11.02 -3.07 -15.44
N VAL A 35 -9.99 -2.96 -16.29
CA VAL A 35 -8.58 -3.12 -15.89
C VAL A 35 -8.14 -2.02 -14.92
N ASN A 36 -8.55 -0.77 -15.16
CA ASN A 36 -8.22 0.34 -14.27
C ASN A 36 -8.82 0.16 -12.87
N ARG A 37 -10.01 -0.45 -12.77
CA ARG A 37 -10.65 -0.76 -11.48
C ARG A 37 -9.88 -1.80 -10.69
N THR A 38 -9.33 -2.84 -11.34
CA THR A 38 -8.52 -3.85 -10.64
C THR A 38 -7.15 -3.29 -10.28
N ALA A 39 -6.52 -2.54 -11.18
CA ALA A 39 -5.21 -1.89 -10.94
C ALA A 39 -5.26 -0.89 -9.77
N LEU A 40 -6.39 -0.20 -9.56
CA LEU A 40 -6.53 0.70 -8.41
C LEU A 40 -6.48 -0.06 -7.07
N ARG A 41 -7.05 -1.28 -7.03
CA ARG A 41 -7.05 -2.12 -5.81
C ARG A 41 -5.65 -2.62 -5.49
N GLU A 42 -4.94 -3.10 -6.50
CA GLU A 42 -3.55 -3.55 -6.39
C GLU A 42 -2.65 -2.42 -5.87
N LYS A 43 -2.74 -1.22 -6.47
CA LYS A 43 -1.99 -0.04 -6.01
C LYS A 43 -2.29 0.36 -4.57
N LEU A 44 -3.53 0.19 -4.10
CA LEU A 44 -3.88 0.46 -2.70
C LEU A 44 -3.30 -0.59 -1.76
N PHE A 45 -3.34 -1.86 -2.15
CA PHE A 45 -2.72 -2.95 -1.40
C PHE A 45 -1.21 -2.74 -1.29
N ASP A 46 -0.52 -2.47 -2.39
CA ASP A 46 0.93 -2.25 -2.41
C ASP A 46 1.35 -1.10 -1.49
N ARG A 47 0.58 0.00 -1.49
CA ARG A 47 0.84 1.15 -0.62
C ARG A 47 0.69 0.78 0.86
N ARG A 48 -0.32 -0.02 1.22
CA ARG A 48 -0.54 -0.49 2.59
C ARG A 48 0.55 -1.47 3.02
N LEU A 49 0.92 -2.39 2.13
CA LEU A 49 1.98 -3.36 2.35
C LEU A 49 3.32 -2.68 2.59
N ARG A 50 3.65 -1.65 1.80
CA ARG A 50 4.87 -0.86 1.96
C ARG A 50 5.02 -0.25 3.36
N ILE A 51 3.92 0.27 3.93
CA ILE A 51 3.94 0.80 5.30
C ILE A 51 4.24 -0.31 6.30
N TYR A 52 3.59 -1.47 6.16
CA TYR A 52 3.87 -2.63 7.00
C TYR A 52 5.33 -3.09 6.90
N GLU A 53 5.90 -3.12 5.69
CA GLU A 53 7.30 -3.47 5.47
C GLU A 53 8.25 -2.48 6.16
N GLN A 54 7.99 -1.18 6.09
CA GLN A 54 8.78 -0.16 6.79
C GLN A 54 8.67 -0.30 8.31
N THR A 55 7.47 -0.55 8.86
CA THR A 55 7.29 -0.85 10.29
C THR A 55 8.09 -2.09 10.70
N ARG A 56 8.03 -3.15 9.89
CA ARG A 56 8.76 -4.40 10.15
C ARG A 56 10.27 -4.19 10.07
N GLN A 57 10.77 -3.39 9.14
CA GLN A 57 12.20 -3.08 9.05
C GLN A 57 12.71 -2.37 10.31
N LEU A 58 11.93 -1.40 10.81
CA LEU A 58 12.23 -0.71 12.05
C LEU A 58 12.22 -1.68 13.25
N TYR A 59 11.22 -2.56 13.33
CA TYR A 59 11.16 -3.63 14.32
C TYR A 59 12.40 -4.54 14.27
N VAL A 60 12.80 -5.01 13.09
CA VAL A 60 13.98 -5.88 12.91
C VAL A 60 15.27 -5.16 13.33
N ALA A 61 15.41 -3.87 13.03
CA ALA A 61 16.55 -3.08 13.47
C ALA A 61 16.65 -3.02 15.00
N MET A 62 15.53 -2.84 15.69
CA MET A 62 15.49 -2.83 17.16
C MET A 62 15.69 -4.23 17.76
N ALA A 63 14.98 -5.24 17.27
CA ALA A 63 14.97 -6.59 17.85
C ALA A 63 16.27 -7.37 17.58
N GLU A 64 16.75 -7.38 16.33
CA GLU A 64 17.90 -8.19 15.91
C GLU A 64 19.21 -7.42 16.04
N LYS A 65 19.26 -6.20 15.50
CA LYS A 65 20.50 -5.42 15.47
C LYS A 65 20.76 -4.70 16.80
N ARG A 66 19.75 -4.63 17.68
CA ARG A 66 19.77 -3.81 18.92
C ARG A 66 20.25 -2.39 18.66
N ASN A 67 20.03 -1.90 17.45
CA ASN A 67 20.49 -0.61 17.02
C ASN A 67 19.51 -0.10 15.97
N CYS A 68 18.88 1.02 16.28
CA CYS A 68 18.03 1.74 15.37
C CYS A 68 18.83 2.94 14.85
N SER A 69 19.11 2.96 13.55
CA SER A 69 19.75 4.12 12.93
C SER A 69 18.75 5.28 12.84
N ASP A 70 19.27 6.51 12.79
CA ASP A 70 18.46 7.68 12.44
C ASP A 70 17.85 7.53 11.04
N GLU A 71 18.51 6.79 10.15
CA GLU A 71 17.99 6.46 8.83
C GLU A 71 16.73 5.58 8.92
N ASP A 72 16.75 4.55 9.75
CA ASP A 72 15.59 3.65 9.96
C ASP A 72 14.38 4.43 10.50
N LEU A 73 14.61 5.39 11.41
CA LEU A 73 13.56 6.28 11.94
C LEU A 73 13.02 7.23 10.88
N ARG A 74 13.88 7.79 10.01
CA ARG A 74 13.46 8.70 8.92
C ARG A 74 12.66 7.95 7.86
N ASP A 75 13.06 6.73 7.53
CA ASP A 75 12.31 5.89 6.61
C ASP A 75 10.94 5.54 7.17
N PHE A 76 10.85 5.22 8.47
CA PHE A 76 9.58 5.02 9.15
C PHE A 76 8.71 6.28 9.23
N GLU A 77 9.31 7.47 9.40
CA GLU A 77 8.58 8.75 9.37
C GLU A 77 7.83 8.94 8.04
N SER A 78 8.48 8.60 6.92
CA SER A 78 7.83 8.66 5.60
C SER A 78 6.61 7.72 5.53
N ALA A 79 6.73 6.54 6.13
CA ALA A 79 5.66 5.56 6.24
C ALA A 79 4.51 6.09 7.10
N LEU A 80 4.82 6.75 8.21
CA LEU A 80 3.87 7.34 9.15
C LEU A 80 3.04 8.44 8.49
N VAL A 81 3.69 9.34 7.76
CA VAL A 81 2.98 10.38 7.00
C VAL A 81 2.07 9.76 5.95
N ALA A 82 2.55 8.77 5.19
CA ALA A 82 1.74 8.06 4.21
C ALA A 82 0.55 7.30 4.86
N SER A 83 0.74 6.78 6.07
CA SER A 83 -0.28 6.06 6.84
C SER A 83 -1.50 6.93 7.15
N THR A 84 -1.31 8.25 7.28
CA THR A 84 -2.37 9.23 7.57
C THR A 84 -3.50 9.20 6.54
N PHE A 85 -3.17 8.86 5.28
CA PHE A 85 -4.13 8.81 4.19
C PHE A 85 -4.72 7.42 3.94
N LEU A 86 -4.08 6.36 4.47
CA LEU A 86 -4.41 4.97 4.12
C LEU A 86 -5.12 4.20 5.23
N TYR A 87 -4.89 4.59 6.48
CA TYR A 87 -5.43 3.95 7.66
C TYR A 87 -6.29 4.91 8.49
N LYS A 88 -7.14 4.33 9.34
CA LYS A 88 -7.91 5.08 10.33
C LYS A 88 -7.02 5.52 11.49
N LYS A 89 -7.56 6.44 12.31
CA LYS A 89 -6.85 7.08 13.42
C LYS A 89 -6.31 6.09 14.45
N ASP A 90 -7.03 5.01 14.71
CA ASP A 90 -6.63 3.93 15.62
C ASP A 90 -5.26 3.31 15.25
N VAL A 91 -5.06 3.01 13.97
CA VAL A 91 -3.79 2.48 13.45
C VAL A 91 -2.70 3.56 13.47
N GLN A 92 -3.06 4.81 13.13
CA GLN A 92 -2.13 5.93 13.16
C GLN A 92 -1.59 6.15 14.58
N ASP A 93 -2.46 6.16 15.58
CA ASP A 93 -2.08 6.32 16.99
C ASP A 93 -1.18 5.17 17.46
N LEU A 94 -1.34 3.95 16.92
CA LEU A 94 -0.41 2.83 17.18
C LEU A 94 0.96 3.05 16.52
N LEU A 95 1.00 3.50 15.26
CA LEU A 95 2.26 3.76 14.56
C LEU A 95 3.03 4.94 15.18
N ILE A 96 2.33 5.97 15.67
CA ILE A 96 2.94 7.09 16.41
C ILE A 96 3.56 6.58 17.71
N ARG A 97 2.83 5.80 18.50
CA ARG A 97 3.36 5.20 19.73
C ARG A 97 4.59 4.33 19.46
N PHE A 98 4.55 3.53 18.39
CA PHE A 98 5.69 2.71 18.00
C PHE A 98 6.93 3.54 17.64
N ARG A 99 6.74 4.69 17.00
CA ARG A 99 7.83 5.64 16.74
C ARG A 99 8.42 6.18 18.04
N GLU A 100 7.57 6.64 18.95
CA GLU A 100 7.99 7.18 20.25
C GLU A 100 8.76 6.11 21.03
N PHE A 101 8.26 4.87 21.02
CA PHE A 101 8.95 3.71 21.58
C PHE A 101 10.33 3.52 20.94
N ALA A 102 10.43 3.53 19.61
CA ALA A 102 11.70 3.37 18.90
C ALA A 102 12.71 4.48 19.21
N GLN A 103 12.26 5.73 19.36
CA GLN A 103 13.10 6.86 19.76
C GLN A 103 13.62 6.68 21.20
N HIS A 104 12.75 6.28 22.11
CA HIS A 104 13.15 5.97 23.48
C HIS A 104 14.13 4.79 23.52
N TYR A 105 13.87 3.72 22.76
CA TYR A 105 14.72 2.55 22.62
C TYR A 105 16.13 2.93 22.12
N GLN A 106 16.22 3.79 21.10
CA GLN A 106 17.49 4.27 20.58
C GLN A 106 18.29 5.03 21.66
N SER A 107 17.64 5.93 22.40
CA SER A 107 18.29 6.69 23.49
C SER A 107 18.71 5.79 24.66
N ALA A 108 17.91 4.76 24.95
CA ALA A 108 18.10 3.79 26.01
C ALA A 108 19.27 2.82 25.70
N ASN A 109 19.35 2.29 24.47
CA ASN A 109 20.40 1.33 24.10
C ASN A 109 21.81 1.90 24.18
N VAL A 110 21.98 3.22 24.09
CA VAL A 110 23.27 3.87 24.36
C VAL A 110 23.72 3.66 25.82
N GLN A 111 22.78 3.46 26.75
CA GLN A 111 23.03 3.35 28.20
C GLN A 111 22.97 1.92 28.75
N PHE A 112 22.15 1.03 28.18
CA PHE A 112 21.81 -0.28 28.77
C PHE A 112 22.74 -1.46 28.42
N THR A 113 23.92 -1.23 27.83
CA THR A 113 24.85 -2.30 27.39
C THR A 113 25.38 -3.23 28.49
N LYS A 114 24.94 -3.10 29.75
CA LYS A 114 25.43 -3.88 30.91
C LYS A 114 24.39 -4.73 31.65
N ASP A 115 23.08 -4.58 31.43
CA ASP A 115 22.07 -5.28 32.23
C ASP A 115 21.09 -6.13 31.40
N SER A 116 21.22 -7.46 31.50
CA SER A 116 20.54 -8.45 30.63
C SER A 116 19.03 -8.53 30.90
N TYR A 117 18.59 -8.27 32.14
CA TYR A 117 17.19 -8.33 32.52
C TYR A 117 16.35 -7.23 31.85
N GLU A 118 16.84 -5.97 31.90
CA GLU A 118 16.16 -4.83 31.30
C GLU A 118 16.06 -4.95 29.77
N ILE A 119 17.09 -5.51 29.10
CA ILE A 119 17.06 -5.75 27.66
C ILE A 119 15.97 -6.75 27.28
N ASN A 120 15.80 -7.84 28.03
CA ASN A 120 14.78 -8.84 27.74
C ASN A 120 13.37 -8.30 27.96
N LYS A 121 13.16 -7.53 29.03
CA LYS A 121 11.88 -6.86 29.30
C LYS A 121 11.51 -5.86 28.21
N LEU A 122 12.50 -5.12 27.71
CA LEU A 122 12.32 -4.16 26.62
C LEU A 122 11.97 -4.87 25.30
N ALA A 123 12.63 -5.99 24.99
CA ALA A 123 12.30 -6.81 23.84
C ALA A 123 10.86 -7.36 23.91
N GLU A 124 10.43 -7.85 25.08
CA GLU A 124 9.05 -8.32 25.28
C GLU A 124 8.02 -7.21 25.05
N SER A 125 8.31 -5.98 25.50
CA SER A 125 7.44 -4.82 25.24
C SER A 125 7.39 -4.44 23.75
N LEU A 126 8.52 -4.53 23.06
CA LEU A 126 8.61 -4.26 21.62
C LEU A 126 7.76 -5.25 20.81
N ASP A 127 7.85 -6.53 21.14
CA ASP A 127 7.08 -7.59 20.50
C ASP A 127 5.58 -7.37 20.70
N ALA A 128 5.16 -6.99 21.91
CA ALA A 128 3.77 -6.70 22.21
C ALA A 128 3.22 -5.51 21.39
N GLU A 129 3.99 -4.43 21.27
CA GLU A 129 3.61 -3.28 20.44
C GLU A 129 3.55 -3.63 18.96
N PHE A 130 4.54 -4.35 18.44
CA PHE A 130 4.56 -4.77 17.05
C PHE A 130 3.37 -5.68 16.73
N LEU A 131 3.05 -6.63 17.60
CA LEU A 131 1.88 -7.50 17.45
C LEU A 131 0.56 -6.72 17.46
N ALA A 132 0.44 -5.68 18.27
CA ALA A 132 -0.73 -4.80 18.26
C ALA A 132 -0.90 -4.10 16.90
N ILE A 133 0.20 -3.62 16.31
CA ILE A 133 0.20 -3.00 14.98
C ILE A 133 -0.17 -4.02 13.90
N VAL A 134 0.46 -5.20 13.90
CA VAL A 134 0.17 -6.27 12.92
C VAL A 134 -1.32 -6.65 12.99
N THR A 135 -1.87 -6.76 14.18
CA THR A 135 -3.28 -7.10 14.39
C THR A 135 -4.21 -6.01 13.87
N ALA A 136 -3.86 -4.74 14.09
CA ALA A 136 -4.63 -3.60 13.61
C ALA A 136 -4.55 -3.41 12.08
N ILE A 137 -3.41 -3.72 11.47
CA ILE A 137 -3.18 -3.60 10.02
C ILE A 137 -3.76 -4.80 9.25
N ARG A 138 -3.79 -6.00 9.83
CA ARG A 138 -4.31 -7.23 9.20
C ARG A 138 -5.62 -7.06 8.41
N PRO A 139 -6.69 -6.42 8.93
CA PRO A 139 -7.95 -6.26 8.18
C PRO A 139 -7.84 -5.35 6.95
N TYR A 140 -6.75 -4.57 6.82
CA TYR A 140 -6.47 -3.73 5.66
C TYR A 140 -5.63 -4.45 4.59
N LEU A 141 -4.95 -5.53 4.97
CA LEU A 141 -4.15 -6.39 4.09
C LEU A 141 -4.94 -7.61 3.59
N SER A 142 -6.07 -7.96 4.20
CA SER A 142 -6.93 -9.01 3.64
C SER A 142 -7.71 -8.48 2.44
N PHE A 143 -7.75 -9.28 1.37
CA PHE A 143 -8.57 -8.99 0.19
C PHE A 143 -10.07 -9.08 0.47
N ASP A 144 -10.45 -9.74 1.58
CA ASP A 144 -11.84 -9.98 1.97
C ASP A 144 -12.62 -8.70 2.32
N ASN A 145 -11.92 -7.64 2.72
CA ASN A 145 -12.56 -6.39 3.18
C ASN A 145 -12.75 -5.36 2.05
N ILE A 146 -12.43 -5.73 0.80
CA ILE A 146 -12.60 -4.86 -0.37
C ILE A 146 -13.92 -5.24 -1.04
N ARG A 147 -14.99 -4.53 -0.64
CA ARG A 147 -16.36 -4.72 -1.12
C ARG A 147 -16.40 -4.90 -2.66
N LYS A 148 -17.06 -5.99 -3.10
CA LYS A 148 -17.37 -6.27 -4.52
C LYS A 148 -18.14 -5.12 -5.15
#